data_AF-A0A359E743-F1
#
_entry.id   AF-A0A359E743-F1
#
_cell.length_a   1.000
_cell.length_b   1.000
_cell.length_c   1.000
_cell.angle_alpha   90.00
_cell.angle_beta   90.00
_cell.angle_gamma   90.00
#
_symmetry.space_group_name_H-M   'P 1'
#
loop_
_entity.id
_entity.type
_entity.pdbx_description
1 polymer ?
#
loop_
_entity_poly.entity_id
_entity_poly.type
_entity_poly.pdbx_seq_one_letter_code
_entity_poly.pdbx_strand_id
1 'polypeptide(L)'
;MSTKFKNLRNDLEDLEQEGQFDVNESSSVRGGKSNSKLANYILLFAFLATLTFYAGSKINFDSLTWNPIENIVQELNQPNESLLTGMGEWMEEMGYGTLTREELIALRQEGVTATYTSQIRDAGYTDVTLDQLVELSDAGVSATFTRMMKELGYELSIPDLIDLERAGVTAYFTSNMLDLGYTMEDLSKENLIRLGNIGVTHSLAERLIEEQEVRPTIDELIRYRISNQ
;
A
#
# COMPACT_ATOMS: atom_id res chain seq x y z
N MET A 1 -60.82 34.59 9.39
CA MET A 1 -60.80 33.22 9.95
C MET A 1 -59.35 32.85 10.27
N SER A 2 -58.81 33.40 11.36
CA SER A 2 -57.38 33.37 11.74
C SER A 2 -57.20 32.59 13.06
N THR A 3 -57.83 31.43 13.15
CA THR A 3 -57.89 30.65 14.40
C THR A 3 -57.33 29.24 14.26
N LYS A 4 -56.98 28.79 13.05
CA LYS A 4 -56.33 27.49 12.83
C LYS A 4 -54.79 27.54 12.81
N PHE A 5 -54.17 28.71 12.61
CA PHE A 5 -52.71 28.84 12.61
C PHE A 5 -52.09 29.04 14.00
N LYS A 6 -52.89 29.45 14.99
CA LYS A 6 -52.40 29.69 16.36
C LYS A 6 -52.27 28.39 17.17
N ASN A 7 -53.09 27.38 16.87
CA ASN A 7 -53.03 26.08 17.54
C ASN A 7 -51.86 25.21 17.07
N LEU A 8 -51.43 25.33 15.80
CA LEU A 8 -50.26 24.60 15.29
C LEU A 8 -48.92 25.05 15.90
N ARG A 9 -48.84 26.26 16.47
CA ARG A 9 -47.61 26.74 17.13
C ARG A 9 -47.48 26.17 18.55
N ASN A 10 -48.59 26.01 19.25
CA ASN A 10 -48.60 25.44 20.59
C ASN A 10 -48.37 23.91 20.55
N ASP A 11 -48.90 23.22 19.54
CA ASP A 11 -48.68 21.78 19.37
C ASP A 11 -47.23 21.42 18.96
N LEU A 12 -46.43 22.41 18.53
CA LEU A 12 -44.99 22.25 18.24
C LEU A 12 -44.09 22.57 19.46
N GLU A 13 -44.54 23.43 20.38
CA GLU A 13 -43.83 23.74 21.63
C GLU A 13 -43.91 22.57 22.63
N ASP A 14 -44.98 21.78 22.61
CA ASP A 14 -45.14 20.58 23.45
C ASP A 14 -44.35 19.36 22.93
N LEU A 15 -43.91 19.36 21.67
CA LEU A 15 -43.06 18.30 21.09
C LEU A 15 -41.55 18.56 21.28
N GLU A 16 -41.16 19.76 21.73
CA GLU A 16 -39.78 20.07 22.13
C GLU A 16 -39.49 19.72 23.61
N GLN A 17 -40.51 19.38 24.41
CA GLN A 17 -40.36 19.03 25.83
C GLN A 17 -40.48 17.52 26.17
N GLU A 18 -40.88 16.66 25.23
CA GLU A 18 -40.90 15.19 25.40
C GLU A 18 -39.71 14.47 24.71
N GLY A 19 -38.57 15.15 24.62
CA GLY A 19 -37.31 14.60 24.11
C GLY A 19 -36.19 14.50 25.15
N GLN A 20 -36.50 14.56 26.45
CA GLN A 20 -35.51 14.36 27.51
C GLN A 20 -35.17 12.86 27.63
N PHE A 21 -34.39 12.37 26.68
CA PHE A 21 -33.67 11.11 26.85
C PHE A 21 -32.48 11.37 27.78
N ASP A 22 -32.60 10.90 29.00
CA ASP A 22 -31.59 10.98 30.05
C ASP A 22 -30.40 10.09 29.68
N VAL A 23 -29.40 10.65 29.01
CA VAL A 23 -28.12 9.97 28.75
C VAL A 23 -27.14 10.43 29.82
N ASN A 24 -27.19 9.73 30.95
CA ASN A 24 -26.18 9.85 31.99
C ASN A 24 -24.88 9.14 31.54
N GLU A 25 -23.80 9.91 31.53
CA GLU A 25 -22.41 9.52 31.79
C GLU A 25 -21.66 8.58 30.82
N SER A 26 -20.83 9.15 29.94
CA SER A 26 -19.37 9.26 30.15
C SER A 26 -18.56 9.42 28.84
N SER A 27 -17.58 10.32 28.93
CA SER A 27 -16.36 10.45 28.11
C SER A 27 -16.38 11.17 26.74
N SER A 28 -15.93 12.43 26.83
CA SER A 28 -14.96 13.11 25.95
C SER A 28 -15.27 13.32 24.46
N VAL A 29 -15.51 14.59 24.15
CA VAL A 29 -15.32 15.23 22.86
C VAL A 29 -13.89 14.98 22.33
N ARG A 30 -13.79 14.50 21.08
CA ARG A 30 -12.73 14.91 20.15
C ARG A 30 -13.35 15.18 18.78
N GLY A 31 -13.31 16.45 18.39
CA GLY A 31 -13.70 16.90 17.06
C GLY A 31 -12.86 16.20 15.99
N GLY A 32 -13.52 15.35 15.21
CA GLY A 32 -13.01 14.86 13.94
C GLY A 32 -13.54 15.76 12.84
N LYS A 33 -12.63 16.44 12.14
CA LYS A 33 -12.89 17.17 10.90
C LYS A 33 -13.51 16.16 9.91
N SER A 34 -14.83 16.11 9.84
CA SER A 34 -15.57 15.18 8.98
C SER A 34 -15.11 15.41 7.54
N ASN A 35 -14.53 14.36 6.95
CA ASN A 35 -14.10 14.32 5.56
C ASN A 35 -15.26 14.82 4.70
N SER A 36 -15.13 16.04 4.17
CA SER A 36 -16.19 16.74 3.42
C SER A 36 -16.74 15.92 2.26
N LYS A 37 -15.99 14.92 1.79
CA LYS A 37 -16.43 13.93 0.81
C LYS A 37 -17.65 13.13 1.30
N LEU A 38 -17.62 12.55 2.51
CA LEU A 38 -18.76 11.78 3.06
C LEU A 38 -19.98 12.65 3.33
N ALA A 39 -19.78 13.85 3.88
CA ALA A 39 -20.85 14.82 4.06
C ALA A 39 -21.48 15.24 2.72
N ASN A 40 -20.67 15.42 1.67
CA ASN A 40 -21.15 15.73 0.33
C ASN A 40 -21.92 14.56 -0.30
N TYR A 41 -21.53 13.29 -0.06
CA TYR A 41 -22.30 12.13 -0.54
C TYR A 41 -23.62 11.95 0.21
N ILE A 42 -23.65 12.21 1.52
CA ILE A 42 -24.89 12.19 2.31
C ILE A 42 -25.84 13.28 1.81
N LEU A 43 -25.32 14.48 1.51
CA LEU A 43 -26.13 15.56 0.93
C LEU A 43 -26.59 15.24 -0.50
N LEU A 44 -25.74 14.64 -1.33
CA LEU A 44 -26.10 14.20 -2.68
C LEU A 44 -27.19 13.12 -2.63
N PHE A 45 -27.09 12.15 -1.72
CA PHE A 45 -28.07 11.10 -1.54
C PHE A 45 -29.40 11.65 -0.99
N ALA A 46 -29.34 12.54 0.00
CA ALA A 46 -30.51 13.24 0.51
C ALA A 46 -31.17 14.10 -0.59
N PHE A 47 -30.37 14.76 -1.44
CA PHE A 47 -30.84 15.51 -2.60
C PHE A 47 -31.48 14.60 -3.65
N LEU A 48 -30.87 13.45 -3.97
CA LEU A 48 -31.44 12.46 -4.89
C LEU A 48 -32.73 11.85 -4.35
N ALA A 49 -32.79 11.53 -3.06
CA ALA A 49 -33.98 10.98 -2.41
C ALA A 49 -35.12 12.01 -2.40
N THR A 50 -34.82 13.27 -2.07
CA THR A 50 -35.80 14.36 -2.10
C THR A 50 -36.21 14.72 -3.54
N LEU A 51 -35.30 14.69 -4.50
CA LEU A 51 -35.60 14.89 -5.92
C LEU A 51 -36.51 13.77 -6.47
N THR A 52 -36.24 12.52 -6.10
CA THR A 52 -37.07 11.35 -6.48
C THR A 52 -38.46 11.44 -5.84
N PHE A 53 -38.53 11.85 -4.58
CA PHE A 53 -39.78 12.02 -3.85
C PHE A 53 -40.61 13.19 -4.39
N TYR A 54 -39.95 14.32 -4.69
CA TYR A 54 -40.58 15.54 -5.22
C TYR A 54 -40.99 15.42 -6.69
N ALA A 55 -40.22 14.70 -7.50
CA ALA A 55 -40.58 14.36 -8.89
C ALA A 55 -41.70 13.31 -8.98
N GLY A 56 -42.15 12.76 -7.84
CA GLY A 56 -43.43 12.08 -7.65
C GLY A 56 -43.75 11.06 -8.72
N SER A 57 -43.11 9.88 -8.67
CA SER A 57 -43.53 8.61 -9.32
C SER A 57 -43.98 8.66 -10.80
N LYS A 58 -43.68 9.74 -11.53
CA LYS A 58 -43.95 9.91 -12.97
C LYS A 58 -42.74 9.62 -13.84
N ILE A 59 -41.59 9.36 -13.23
CA ILE A 59 -40.41 8.85 -13.92
C ILE A 59 -40.52 7.32 -13.92
N ASN A 60 -40.98 6.75 -15.03
CA ASN A 60 -40.84 5.32 -15.27
C ASN A 60 -39.36 5.04 -15.56
N PHE A 61 -38.63 4.58 -14.55
CA PHE A 61 -37.26 4.09 -14.73
C PHE A 61 -37.22 2.79 -15.56
N ASP A 62 -38.36 2.11 -15.72
CA ASP A 62 -38.52 0.92 -16.57
C ASP A 62 -38.20 1.20 -18.06
N SER A 63 -38.31 2.45 -18.52
CA SER A 63 -37.93 2.85 -19.90
C SER A 63 -36.54 3.48 -19.99
N LEU A 64 -35.81 3.57 -18.88
CA LEU A 64 -34.44 4.06 -18.85
C LEU A 64 -33.51 2.85 -19.02
N THR A 65 -33.25 2.46 -20.27
CA THR A 65 -32.15 1.53 -20.59
C THR A 65 -30.77 2.15 -20.32
N TRP A 66 -30.76 3.42 -19.89
CA TRP A 66 -29.60 4.13 -19.41
C TRP A 66 -29.32 3.70 -17.98
N ASN A 67 -28.18 3.03 -17.76
CA ASN A 67 -27.70 2.67 -16.42
C ASN A 67 -26.67 3.70 -15.94
N PRO A 68 -27.08 4.89 -15.44
CA PRO A 68 -26.16 5.98 -15.11
C PRO A 68 -25.14 5.60 -14.04
N ILE A 69 -25.49 4.62 -13.19
CA ILE A 69 -24.64 4.17 -12.09
C ILE A 69 -23.45 3.35 -12.63
N GLU A 70 -23.62 2.57 -13.70
CA GLU A 70 -22.52 1.81 -14.30
C GLU A 70 -21.44 2.73 -14.88
N ASN A 71 -21.84 3.80 -15.56
CA ASN A 71 -20.91 4.80 -16.10
C ASN A 71 -20.15 5.53 -14.98
N ILE A 72 -20.85 5.91 -13.90
CA ILE A 72 -20.23 6.58 -12.74
C ILE A 72 -19.27 5.63 -12.01
N VAL A 73 -19.62 4.35 -11.85
CA VAL A 73 -18.74 3.35 -11.24
C VAL A 73 -17.52 3.08 -12.13
N GLN A 74 -17.70 3.09 -13.46
CA GLN A 74 -16.61 2.92 -14.41
C GLN A 74 -15.66 4.14 -14.44
N GLU A 75 -16.17 5.37 -14.27
CA GLU A 75 -15.33 6.57 -14.11
C GLU A 75 -14.57 6.59 -12.78
N LEU A 76 -15.17 6.10 -11.69
CA LEU A 76 -14.50 6.01 -10.39
C LEU A 76 -13.43 4.93 -10.31
N ASN A 77 -13.54 3.88 -11.13
CA ASN A 77 -12.58 2.78 -11.19
C ASN A 77 -11.51 2.98 -12.28
N GLN A 78 -11.57 4.09 -13.03
CA GLN A 78 -10.53 4.44 -13.99
C GLN A 78 -9.31 5.02 -13.28
N PRO A 79 -8.09 4.61 -13.67
CA PRO A 79 -6.87 5.28 -13.23
C PRO A 79 -6.97 6.77 -13.56
N ASN A 80 -6.68 7.60 -12.58
CA ASN A 80 -6.67 9.05 -12.71
C ASN A 80 -5.76 9.43 -13.92
N GLU A 81 -6.34 10.11 -14.92
CA GLU A 81 -5.64 10.49 -16.15
C GLU A 81 -4.42 11.39 -15.87
N SER A 82 -4.54 12.35 -14.95
CA SER A 82 -3.42 13.24 -14.60
C SER A 82 -2.20 12.50 -13.99
N LEU A 83 -2.42 11.39 -13.30
CA LEU A 83 -1.35 10.54 -12.76
C LEU A 83 -0.70 9.70 -13.85
N LEU A 84 -1.47 9.22 -14.83
CA LEU A 84 -0.90 8.52 -15.98
C LEU A 84 -0.07 9.47 -16.83
N THR A 85 -0.57 10.69 -17.10
CA THR A 85 0.21 11.72 -17.82
C THR A 85 1.51 12.03 -17.08
N GLY A 86 1.45 12.34 -15.78
CA GLY A 86 2.66 12.64 -15.00
C GLY A 86 3.62 11.45 -14.90
N MET A 87 3.11 10.22 -14.79
CA MET A 87 3.94 9.02 -14.85
C MET A 87 4.64 8.90 -16.22
N GLY A 88 3.92 9.10 -17.32
CA GLY A 88 4.49 9.07 -18.67
C GLY A 88 5.64 10.08 -18.85
N GLU A 89 5.45 11.31 -18.40
CA GLU A 89 6.49 12.36 -18.42
C GLU A 89 7.74 11.93 -17.65
N TRP A 90 7.60 11.43 -16.42
CA TRP A 90 8.75 10.97 -15.63
C TRP A 90 9.44 9.75 -16.25
N MET A 91 8.68 8.81 -16.82
CA MET A 91 9.25 7.65 -17.51
C MET A 91 10.03 8.07 -18.76
N GLU A 92 9.54 9.05 -19.50
CA GLU A 92 10.24 9.62 -20.65
C GLU A 92 11.53 10.33 -20.22
N GLU A 93 11.49 11.15 -19.15
CA GLU A 93 12.66 11.80 -18.56
C GLU A 93 13.74 10.80 -18.09
N MET A 94 13.32 9.64 -17.59
CA MET A 94 14.22 8.55 -17.20
C MET A 94 14.76 7.73 -18.39
N GLY A 95 14.30 8.01 -19.62
CA GLY A 95 14.80 7.41 -20.85
C GLY A 95 14.04 6.17 -21.34
N TYR A 96 12.84 5.90 -20.81
CA TYR A 96 11.99 4.79 -21.26
C TYR A 96 11.18 5.09 -22.54
N GLY A 97 11.29 6.32 -23.04
CA GLY A 97 10.53 6.80 -24.20
C GLY A 97 9.07 7.09 -23.87
N THR A 98 8.32 7.50 -24.89
CA THR A 98 6.90 7.82 -24.76
C THR A 98 6.09 6.53 -24.66
N LEU A 99 5.54 6.25 -23.49
CA LEU A 99 4.68 5.09 -23.23
C LEU A 99 3.21 5.43 -23.51
N THR A 100 2.48 4.47 -24.07
CA THR A 100 1.03 4.55 -24.26
C THR A 100 0.30 4.49 -22.93
N ARG A 101 -0.95 4.95 -22.94
CA ARG A 101 -1.83 4.88 -21.77
C ARG A 101 -1.99 3.45 -21.28
N GLU A 102 -2.17 2.50 -22.19
CA GLU A 102 -2.34 1.08 -21.90
C GLU A 102 -1.09 0.48 -21.25
N GLU A 103 0.11 0.83 -21.74
CA GLU A 103 1.38 0.40 -21.15
C GLU A 103 1.58 0.97 -19.74
N LEU A 104 1.26 2.25 -19.52
CA LEU A 104 1.36 2.87 -18.19
C LEU A 104 0.40 2.23 -17.18
N ILE A 105 -0.80 1.86 -17.62
CA ILE A 105 -1.76 1.12 -16.78
C ILE A 105 -1.20 -0.27 -16.45
N ALA A 106 -0.68 -1.00 -17.44
CA ALA A 106 -0.11 -2.32 -17.24
C ALA A 106 1.06 -2.28 -16.25
N LEU A 107 2.02 -1.37 -16.43
CA LEU A 107 3.15 -1.20 -15.50
C LEU A 107 2.67 -0.96 -14.06
N ARG A 108 1.65 -0.11 -13.86
CA ARG A 108 1.10 0.14 -12.54
C ARG A 108 0.41 -1.08 -11.94
N GLN A 109 -0.24 -1.91 -12.75
CA GLN A 109 -0.86 -3.16 -12.30
C GLN A 109 0.21 -4.14 -11.82
N GLU A 110 1.37 -4.18 -12.47
CA GLU A 110 2.55 -4.94 -12.05
C GLU A 110 3.36 -4.22 -10.95
N GLY A 111 2.84 -3.15 -10.33
CA GLY A 111 3.51 -2.42 -9.24
C GLY A 111 4.64 -1.49 -9.68
N VAL A 112 4.94 -1.39 -10.97
CA VAL A 112 5.94 -0.47 -11.52
C VAL A 112 5.36 0.94 -11.63
N THR A 113 5.91 1.85 -10.83
CA THR A 113 5.55 3.27 -10.82
C THR A 113 6.78 4.12 -11.11
N ALA A 114 6.59 5.33 -11.65
CA ALA A 114 7.73 6.23 -11.88
C ALA A 114 8.55 6.52 -10.61
N THR A 115 7.91 6.58 -9.43
CA THR A 115 8.61 6.70 -8.15
C THR A 115 9.46 5.47 -7.84
N TYR A 116 8.92 4.26 -8.01
CA TYR A 116 9.66 3.02 -7.81
C TYR A 116 10.87 2.95 -8.77
N THR A 117 10.64 3.23 -10.04
CA THR A 117 11.67 3.28 -11.07
C THR A 117 12.77 4.28 -10.73
N SER A 118 12.42 5.50 -10.32
CA SER A 118 13.39 6.51 -9.88
C SER A 118 14.23 5.99 -8.72
N GLN A 119 13.61 5.37 -7.70
CA GLN A 119 14.34 4.88 -6.53
C GLN A 119 15.30 3.72 -6.86
N ILE A 120 14.92 2.83 -7.78
CA ILE A 120 15.81 1.77 -8.27
C ILE A 120 17.01 2.37 -9.01
N ARG A 121 16.78 3.39 -9.85
CA ARG A 121 17.85 4.13 -10.54
C ARG A 121 18.76 4.87 -9.57
N ASP A 122 18.18 5.51 -8.55
CA ASP A 122 18.93 6.22 -7.50
C ASP A 122 19.76 5.26 -6.64
N ALA A 123 19.35 4.00 -6.50
CA ALA A 123 20.17 2.95 -5.89
C ALA A 123 21.37 2.54 -6.77
N GLY A 124 21.46 3.06 -8.00
CA GLY A 124 22.58 2.89 -8.93
C GLY A 124 22.30 1.92 -10.07
N TYR A 125 21.06 1.46 -10.24
CA TYR A 125 20.65 0.63 -11.37
C TYR A 125 20.07 1.52 -12.47
N THR A 126 20.95 2.17 -13.25
CA THR A 126 20.55 3.19 -14.23
C THR A 126 20.13 2.63 -15.59
N ASP A 127 20.55 1.41 -15.93
CA ASP A 127 20.32 0.78 -17.24
C ASP A 127 19.32 -0.39 -17.12
N VAL A 128 18.26 -0.19 -16.34
CA VAL A 128 17.23 -1.22 -16.08
C VAL A 128 16.12 -1.10 -17.10
N THR A 129 15.74 -2.21 -17.74
CA THR A 129 14.62 -2.26 -18.68
C THR A 129 13.26 -2.27 -17.95
N LEU A 130 12.17 -1.96 -18.67
CA LEU A 130 10.82 -2.07 -18.11
C LEU A 130 10.51 -3.49 -17.64
N ASP A 131 10.89 -4.50 -18.41
CA ASP A 131 10.70 -5.91 -18.06
C ASP A 131 11.44 -6.27 -16.77
N GLN A 132 12.66 -5.78 -16.58
CA GLN A 132 13.41 -6.00 -15.34
C GLN A 132 12.79 -5.28 -14.13
N LEU A 133 12.20 -4.10 -14.32
CA LEU A 133 11.45 -3.43 -13.25
C LEU A 133 10.21 -4.23 -12.85
N VAL A 134 9.52 -4.83 -13.82
CA VAL A 134 8.40 -5.75 -13.58
C VAL A 134 8.90 -6.97 -12.81
N GLU A 135 9.98 -7.62 -13.25
CA GLU A 135 10.55 -8.79 -12.55
C GLU A 135 10.94 -8.48 -11.09
N LEU A 136 11.55 -7.31 -10.84
CA LEU A 136 11.87 -6.85 -9.48
C LEU A 136 10.61 -6.64 -8.64
N SER A 137 9.61 -5.97 -9.21
CA SER A 137 8.33 -5.69 -8.54
C SER A 137 7.57 -6.97 -8.20
N ASP A 138 7.47 -7.90 -9.15
CA ASP A 138 6.84 -9.22 -9.00
C ASP A 138 7.53 -10.07 -7.93
N ALA A 139 8.86 -9.97 -7.85
CA ALA A 139 9.64 -10.64 -6.81
C ALA A 139 9.51 -9.99 -5.43
N GLY A 140 8.89 -8.81 -5.33
CA GLY A 140 8.75 -8.05 -4.08
C GLY A 140 9.98 -7.21 -3.72
N VAL A 141 10.94 -7.06 -4.64
CA VAL A 141 12.20 -6.34 -4.38
C VAL A 141 11.90 -4.85 -4.21
N SER A 142 12.03 -4.37 -2.98
CA SER A 142 11.86 -2.95 -2.66
C SER A 142 13.12 -2.14 -2.96
N ALA A 143 12.97 -0.91 -3.43
CA ALA A 143 14.11 -0.01 -3.64
C ALA A 143 14.87 0.31 -2.33
N THR A 144 14.19 0.23 -1.18
CA THR A 144 14.83 0.34 0.14
C THR A 144 15.76 -0.84 0.41
N PHE A 145 15.31 -2.08 0.16
CA PHE A 145 16.17 -3.27 0.27
C PHE A 145 17.41 -3.14 -0.62
N THR A 146 17.20 -2.78 -1.89
CA THR A 146 18.28 -2.56 -2.86
C THR A 146 19.32 -1.54 -2.37
N ARG A 147 18.87 -0.37 -1.89
CA ARG A 147 19.75 0.67 -1.36
C ARG A 147 20.49 0.20 -0.10
N MET A 148 19.80 -0.43 0.84
CA MET A 148 20.42 -0.88 2.09
C MET A 148 21.47 -1.98 1.85
N MET A 149 21.21 -2.94 0.95
CA MET A 149 22.22 -3.93 0.60
C MET A 149 23.49 -3.29 0.00
N LYS A 150 23.31 -2.25 -0.83
CA LYS A 150 24.43 -1.47 -1.36
C LYS A 150 25.18 -0.69 -0.28
N GLU A 151 24.48 -0.08 0.67
CA GLU A 151 25.08 0.60 1.83
C GLU A 151 25.89 -0.36 2.72
N LEU A 152 25.47 -1.63 2.80
CA LEU A 152 26.23 -2.70 3.44
C LEU A 152 27.45 -3.18 2.62
N GLY A 153 27.65 -2.63 1.43
CA GLY A 153 28.79 -2.92 0.55
C GLY A 153 28.58 -4.07 -0.43
N TYR A 154 27.33 -4.52 -0.63
CA TYR A 154 27.02 -5.54 -1.63
C TYR A 154 26.79 -4.93 -3.02
N GLU A 155 27.55 -5.41 -4.00
CA GLU A 155 27.33 -5.12 -5.42
C GLU A 155 26.52 -6.27 -6.04
N LEU A 156 25.20 -6.10 -6.10
CA LEU A 156 24.26 -7.13 -6.54
C LEU A 156 23.74 -6.82 -7.95
N SER A 157 23.66 -7.82 -8.82
CA SER A 157 22.90 -7.69 -10.06
C SER A 157 21.39 -7.78 -9.80
N ILE A 158 20.56 -7.44 -10.79
CA ILE A 158 19.10 -7.59 -10.67
C ILE A 158 18.69 -9.04 -10.36
N PRO A 159 19.20 -10.06 -11.07
CA PRO A 159 18.95 -11.45 -10.70
C PRO A 159 19.33 -11.78 -9.26
N ASP A 160 20.44 -11.23 -8.76
CA ASP A 160 20.88 -11.48 -7.38
C ASP A 160 19.91 -10.87 -6.35
N LEU A 161 19.40 -9.66 -6.60
CA LEU A 161 18.39 -9.04 -5.73
C LEU A 161 17.11 -9.89 -5.66
N ILE A 162 16.67 -10.40 -6.81
CA ILE A 162 15.48 -11.25 -6.93
C ILE A 162 15.70 -12.56 -6.14
N ASP A 163 16.86 -13.21 -6.32
CA ASP A 163 17.17 -14.46 -5.64
C ASP A 163 17.26 -14.30 -4.11
N LEU A 164 17.84 -13.20 -3.64
CA LEU A 164 17.93 -12.88 -2.21
C LEU A 164 16.55 -12.60 -1.61
N GLU A 165 15.72 -11.79 -2.27
CA GLU A 165 14.36 -11.49 -1.81
C GLU A 165 13.49 -12.76 -1.75
N ARG A 166 13.56 -13.61 -2.79
CA ARG A 166 12.85 -14.89 -2.83
C ARG A 166 13.31 -15.86 -1.73
N ALA A 167 14.58 -15.80 -1.36
CA ALA A 167 15.12 -16.57 -0.24
C ALA A 167 14.76 -15.96 1.13
N GLY A 168 14.05 -14.82 1.18
CA GLY A 168 13.65 -14.14 2.41
C GLY A 168 14.80 -13.41 3.10
N VAL A 169 15.89 -13.11 2.38
CA VAL A 169 17.03 -12.37 2.91
C VAL A 169 16.65 -10.90 3.02
N THR A 170 16.96 -10.28 4.15
CA THR A 170 16.71 -8.85 4.38
C THR A 170 18.01 -8.13 4.72
N ALA A 171 18.12 -6.85 4.36
CA ALA A 171 19.26 -6.03 4.78
C ALA A 171 19.39 -5.95 6.31
N TYR A 172 18.28 -6.01 7.04
CA TYR A 172 18.27 -6.09 8.50
C TYR A 172 18.98 -7.36 8.99
N PHE A 173 18.62 -8.53 8.47
CA PHE A 173 19.30 -9.78 8.80
C PHE A 173 20.79 -9.70 8.47
N THR A 174 21.14 -9.26 7.27
CA THR A 174 22.53 -9.16 6.82
C THR A 174 23.35 -8.22 7.71
N SER A 175 22.83 -7.03 8.04
CA SER A 175 23.48 -6.08 8.95
C SER A 175 23.74 -6.68 10.33
N ASN A 176 22.73 -7.32 10.94
CA ASN A 176 22.91 -7.94 12.26
C ASN A 176 23.94 -9.07 12.23
N MET A 177 24.00 -9.85 11.15
CA MET A 177 25.04 -10.87 10.99
C MET A 177 26.43 -10.24 10.88
N LEU A 178 26.59 -9.12 10.16
CA LEU A 178 27.86 -8.38 10.12
C LEU A 178 28.25 -7.86 11.52
N ASP A 179 27.28 -7.35 12.29
CA ASP A 179 27.50 -6.85 13.66
C ASP A 179 27.92 -7.95 14.64
N LEU A 180 27.47 -9.20 14.40
CA LEU A 180 27.92 -10.40 15.13
C LEU A 180 29.34 -10.85 14.70
N GLY A 181 29.99 -10.11 13.82
CA GLY A 181 31.36 -10.36 13.36
C GLY A 181 31.44 -11.34 12.20
N TYR A 182 30.33 -11.64 11.50
CA TYR A 182 30.41 -12.30 10.19
C TYR A 182 31.01 -11.36 9.14
N THR A 183 31.85 -11.91 8.28
CA THR A 183 32.48 -11.13 7.21
C THR A 183 31.62 -11.16 5.95
N MET A 184 31.85 -10.25 5.01
CA MET A 184 31.23 -10.28 3.69
C MET A 184 31.58 -11.56 2.89
N GLU A 185 32.72 -12.19 3.20
CA GLU A 185 33.11 -13.49 2.64
C GLU A 185 32.27 -14.63 3.24
N ASP A 186 32.06 -14.62 4.56
CA ASP A 186 31.13 -15.55 5.21
C ASP A 186 29.70 -15.36 4.67
N LEU A 187 29.25 -14.11 4.56
CA LEU A 187 27.95 -13.70 4.06
C LEU A 187 27.95 -13.41 2.57
N SER A 188 28.58 -14.28 1.78
CA SER A 188 28.46 -14.24 0.32
C SER A 188 26.99 -14.35 -0.11
N LYS A 189 26.67 -13.90 -1.32
CA LYS A 189 25.32 -14.04 -1.90
C LYS A 189 24.79 -15.46 -1.76
N GLU A 190 25.59 -16.45 -2.13
CA GLU A 190 25.23 -17.87 -2.06
C GLU A 190 24.94 -18.29 -0.62
N ASN A 191 25.74 -17.85 0.35
CA ASN A 191 25.52 -18.17 1.76
C ASN A 191 24.31 -17.46 2.34
N LEU A 192 24.04 -16.21 1.97
CA LEU A 192 22.82 -15.50 2.35
C LEU A 192 21.57 -16.22 1.83
N ILE A 193 21.57 -16.65 0.56
CA ILE A 193 20.47 -17.43 -0.02
C ILE A 193 20.29 -18.76 0.75
N ARG A 194 21.37 -19.47 1.06
CA ARG A 194 21.31 -20.72 1.84
C ARG A 194 20.73 -20.48 3.24
N LEU A 195 21.18 -19.44 3.93
CA LEU A 195 20.69 -19.07 5.26
C LEU A 195 19.20 -18.71 5.24
N GLY A 196 18.79 -17.89 4.27
CA GLY A 196 17.40 -17.46 4.10
C GLY A 196 16.46 -18.63 3.82
N ASN A 197 16.80 -19.50 2.87
CA ASN A 197 16.00 -20.68 2.51
C ASN A 197 15.78 -21.65 3.69
N ILE A 198 16.76 -21.76 4.58
CA ILE A 198 16.68 -22.61 5.78
C ILE A 198 16.00 -21.89 6.95
N GLY A 199 15.78 -20.58 6.84
CA GLY A 199 15.19 -19.75 7.88
C GLY A 199 16.11 -19.61 9.09
N VAL A 200 17.41 -19.41 8.85
CA VAL A 200 18.37 -19.03 9.90
C VAL A 200 18.18 -17.56 10.25
N THR A 201 18.20 -17.23 11.54
CA THR A 201 18.04 -15.86 12.05
C THR A 201 19.32 -15.38 12.74
N HIS A 202 19.55 -14.07 12.79
CA HIS A 202 20.67 -13.48 13.56
C HIS A 202 20.56 -13.82 15.04
N SER A 203 19.34 -13.88 15.60
CA SER A 203 19.10 -14.29 16.99
C SER A 203 19.53 -15.74 17.28
N LEU A 204 19.45 -16.64 16.29
CA LEU A 204 19.99 -17.99 16.43
C LEU A 204 21.52 -17.93 16.52
N ALA A 205 22.16 -17.16 15.65
CA ALA A 205 23.62 -17.00 15.65
C ALA A 205 24.12 -16.38 16.96
N GLU A 206 23.47 -15.30 17.42
CA GLU A 206 23.74 -14.62 18.69
C GLU A 206 23.69 -15.60 19.86
N ARG A 207 22.60 -16.35 20.00
CA ARG A 207 22.46 -17.36 21.06
C ARG A 207 23.56 -18.43 21.02
N LEU A 208 23.93 -18.91 19.84
CA LEU A 208 24.99 -19.94 19.73
C LEU A 208 26.37 -19.38 20.07
N ILE A 209 26.63 -18.10 19.75
CA ILE A 209 27.86 -17.41 20.17
C ILE A 209 27.91 -17.33 21.70
N GLU A 210 26.80 -16.98 22.35
CA GLU A 210 26.70 -16.91 23.82
C GLU A 210 26.87 -18.28 24.49
N GLU A 211 26.26 -19.33 23.93
CA GLU A 211 26.30 -20.69 24.49
C GLU A 211 27.66 -21.38 24.31
N GLN A 212 28.34 -21.15 23.19
CA GLN A 212 29.56 -21.88 22.81
C GLN A 212 30.85 -21.06 23.03
N GLU A 213 30.73 -19.76 23.36
CA GLU A 213 31.83 -18.79 23.44
C GLU A 213 32.68 -18.70 22.16
N VAL A 214 32.19 -19.28 21.05
CA VAL A 214 32.83 -19.32 19.73
C VAL A 214 31.79 -19.04 18.67
N ARG A 215 32.14 -18.21 17.69
CA ARG A 215 31.27 -17.90 16.56
C ARG A 215 31.11 -19.12 15.65
N PRO A 216 29.89 -19.65 15.46
CA PRO A 216 29.67 -20.78 14.57
C PRO A 216 29.83 -20.36 13.11
N THR A 217 30.31 -21.27 12.28
CA THR A 217 30.37 -21.11 10.84
C THR A 217 28.98 -21.11 10.21
N ILE A 218 28.87 -20.64 8.96
CA ILE A 218 27.62 -20.67 8.19
C ILE A 218 27.04 -22.09 8.10
N ASP A 219 27.90 -23.09 7.87
CA ASP A 219 27.46 -24.47 7.77
C ASP A 219 26.98 -25.03 9.11
N GLU A 220 27.55 -24.60 10.23
CA GLU A 220 27.10 -24.97 11.57
C GLU A 220 25.74 -24.35 11.89
N LEU A 221 25.52 -23.08 11.54
CA LEU A 221 24.22 -22.42 11.67
C LEU A 221 23.12 -23.15 10.89
N ILE A 222 23.40 -23.47 9.63
CA ILE A 222 22.48 -24.21 8.75
C ILE A 222 22.20 -25.59 9.33
N ARG A 223 23.25 -26.34 9.71
CA ARG A 223 23.10 -27.68 10.28
C ARG A 223 22.28 -27.67 11.56
N TYR A 224 22.55 -26.73 12.46
CA TYR A 224 21.81 -26.59 13.70
C TYR A 224 20.33 -26.28 13.43
N ARG A 225 20.03 -25.37 12.50
CA ARG A 225 18.65 -25.02 12.16
C ARG A 225 17.88 -26.20 11.55
N ILE A 226 18.51 -27.00 10.69
CA ILE A 226 17.90 -28.20 10.11
C ILE A 226 17.67 -29.29 11.17
N SER A 227 18.64 -29.50 12.07
CA SER A 227 18.55 -30.56 13.09
C SER A 227 17.48 -30.31 14.16
N ASN A 228 17.01 -29.07 14.30
CA ASN A 228 16.05 -28.64 15.33
C ASN A 228 14.71 -28.17 14.73
N GLN A 229 14.37 -28.64 13.52
CA GLN A 229 13.03 -28.55 12.92
C GLN A 229 12.24 -29.82 13.20
#